data_AF-A0ABD5T2C4-F1
#
_entry.id   AF-A0ABD5T2C4-F1
#
_cell.length_a   1.000
_cell.length_b   1.000
_cell.length_c   1.000
_cell.angle_alpha   90.00
_cell.angle_beta   90.00
_cell.angle_gamma   90.00
#
_symmetry.space_group_name_H-M   'P 1'
#
loop_
_entity.id
_entity.type
_entity.pdbx_description
1 polymer ?
#
loop_
_entity_poly.entity_id
_entity_poly.type
_entity_poly.pdbx_seq_one_letter_code
_entity_poly.pdbx_strand_id
1 'polypeptide(L)'
;MSRDVARERLGRLRVFITDNWVGLFSAVPGIAILYGVISGASIVYQLVFLIVLVVPVSYYIGVRRTERRLSQTSTAVEGCIESSGVLWRGRLHHGNDWSVEVEKPYCPNCQTPVQKEWHEPNYGIGARAANRRALAKATGDHQRIRVWKCSGCEDINRRQTEDEQQVRNLFEKHFRRMRESKGEFSLNKLREEAGDDPKDIWSEYAAVVDDSEVSTACFF
;
A
#
# COMPACT_ATOMS: atom_id res chain seq x y z
N MET A 1 72.15 -4.38 -84.39
CA MET A 1 72.74 -4.16 -83.05
C MET A 1 71.81 -3.28 -82.22
N SER A 2 70.71 -3.81 -81.68
CA SER A 2 69.79 -3.05 -80.79
C SER A 2 68.88 -3.95 -79.93
N ARG A 3 69.22 -5.22 -79.76
CA ARG A 3 68.41 -6.18 -78.97
C ARG A 3 69.16 -6.83 -77.81
N ASP A 4 70.48 -6.65 -77.72
CA ASP A 4 71.31 -7.38 -76.76
C ASP A 4 71.50 -6.65 -75.42
N VAL A 5 71.28 -5.33 -75.37
CA VAL A 5 71.49 -4.53 -74.14
C VAL A 5 70.30 -4.63 -73.17
N ALA A 6 69.13 -5.08 -73.62
CA ALA A 6 67.92 -5.15 -72.79
C ALA A 6 67.81 -6.43 -71.92
N ARG A 7 68.55 -7.50 -72.24
CA ARG A 7 68.48 -8.76 -71.47
C ARG A 7 69.32 -8.79 -70.20
N GLU A 8 70.34 -7.95 -70.11
CA GLU A 8 71.31 -8.04 -69.00
C GLU A 8 70.85 -7.31 -67.73
N ARG A 9 69.86 -6.41 -67.82
CA ARG A 9 69.30 -5.71 -66.64
C ARG A 9 68.19 -6.49 -65.92
N LEU A 10 67.60 -7.51 -66.51
CA LEU A 10 66.51 -8.30 -65.90
C LEU A 10 67.00 -9.48 -65.05
N GLY A 11 68.26 -9.93 -65.23
CA GLY A 11 68.82 -11.03 -64.44
C GLY A 11 69.23 -10.63 -63.02
N ARG A 12 69.62 -9.36 -62.81
CA ARG A 12 70.21 -8.89 -61.54
C ARG A 12 69.18 -8.44 -60.49
N LEU A 13 67.91 -8.29 -60.88
CA LEU A 13 66.79 -7.94 -59.98
C LEU A 13 66.07 -9.17 -59.39
N ARG A 14 66.32 -10.37 -59.91
CA ARG A 14 65.65 -11.59 -59.44
C ARG A 14 66.30 -12.25 -58.23
N VAL A 15 67.56 -11.92 -57.92
CA VAL A 15 68.31 -12.56 -56.82
C VAL A 15 68.11 -11.85 -55.47
N PHE A 16 67.62 -10.60 -55.45
CA PHE A 16 67.45 -9.86 -54.20
C PHE A 16 66.10 -10.09 -53.49
N ILE A 17 65.15 -10.77 -54.14
CA ILE A 17 63.79 -10.94 -53.61
C ILE A 17 63.59 -12.31 -52.94
N THR A 18 64.43 -13.32 -53.18
CA THR A 18 64.18 -14.67 -52.65
C THR A 18 64.77 -14.95 -51.27
N ASP A 19 65.81 -14.22 -50.85
CA ASP A 19 66.55 -14.62 -49.63
C ASP A 19 66.08 -13.91 -48.35
N ASN A 20 65.22 -12.89 -48.45
CA ASN A 20 64.73 -12.14 -47.29
C ASN A 20 63.31 -12.52 -46.81
N TRP A 21 62.61 -13.41 -47.51
CA TRP A 21 61.22 -13.77 -47.18
C TRP A 21 61.09 -15.03 -46.33
N VAL A 22 62.14 -15.86 -46.22
CA VAL A 22 62.08 -17.11 -45.44
C VAL A 22 62.06 -16.84 -43.92
N GLY A 23 62.57 -15.69 -43.46
CA GLY A 23 62.53 -15.31 -42.04
C GLY A 23 61.15 -14.84 -41.55
N LEU A 24 60.36 -14.17 -42.40
CA LEU A 24 59.12 -13.50 -41.97
C LEU A 24 57.93 -14.47 -41.77
N PHE A 25 57.92 -15.62 -42.45
CA PHE A 25 56.81 -16.58 -42.37
C PHE A 25 56.88 -17.53 -41.17
N SER A 26 58.01 -17.58 -40.45
CA SER A 26 58.14 -18.44 -39.26
C SER A 26 57.55 -17.85 -37.97
N ALA A 27 57.33 -16.53 -37.92
CA ALA A 27 56.80 -15.84 -36.73
C ALA A 27 55.28 -15.61 -36.75
N VAL A 28 54.64 -15.71 -37.93
CA VAL A 28 53.20 -15.46 -38.11
C VAL A 28 52.30 -16.45 -37.33
N PRO A 29 52.61 -17.76 -37.24
CA PRO A 29 51.78 -18.68 -36.46
C PRO A 29 51.79 -18.38 -34.95
N GLY A 30 52.94 -17.94 -34.41
CA GLY A 30 53.07 -17.64 -32.97
C GLY A 30 52.28 -16.41 -32.53
N ILE A 31 52.21 -15.38 -33.39
CA ILE A 31 51.46 -14.15 -33.11
C ILE A 31 49.94 -14.39 -33.16
N ALA A 32 49.46 -15.24 -34.08
CA ALA A 32 48.04 -15.58 -34.17
C ALA A 32 47.53 -16.37 -32.94
N ILE A 33 48.36 -17.25 -32.37
CA ILE A 33 48.01 -18.00 -31.16
C ILE A 33 47.99 -17.06 -29.94
N LEU A 34 48.96 -16.15 -29.80
CA LEU A 34 48.95 -15.13 -28.74
C LEU A 34 47.73 -14.20 -28.83
N TYR A 35 47.31 -13.79 -30.04
CA TYR A 35 46.09 -12.98 -30.22
C TYR A 35 44.81 -13.76 -29.88
N GLY A 36 44.75 -15.06 -30.17
CA GLY A 36 43.64 -15.94 -29.77
C GLY A 36 43.51 -16.08 -28.25
N VAL A 37 44.63 -16.21 -27.53
CA VAL A 37 44.63 -16.33 -26.06
C VAL A 37 44.24 -15.02 -25.38
N ILE A 38 44.72 -13.87 -25.88
CA ILE A 38 44.38 -12.54 -25.32
C ILE A 38 42.91 -12.20 -25.59
N SER A 39 42.38 -12.51 -26.79
CA SER A 39 40.97 -12.28 -27.12
C SER A 39 40.02 -13.20 -26.38
N GLY A 40 40.38 -14.48 -26.19
CA GLY A 40 39.62 -15.43 -25.38
C GLY A 40 39.56 -15.02 -23.89
N ALA A 41 40.69 -14.62 -23.31
CA ALA A 41 40.74 -14.12 -21.94
C ALA A 41 39.92 -12.84 -21.75
N SER A 42 39.89 -11.95 -22.76
CA SER A 42 39.08 -10.73 -22.76
C SER A 42 37.58 -11.03 -22.75
N ILE A 43 37.13 -12.02 -23.53
CA ILE A 43 35.72 -12.44 -23.55
C ILE A 43 35.28 -13.01 -22.19
N VAL A 44 36.13 -13.85 -21.58
CA VAL A 44 35.85 -14.41 -20.25
C VAL A 44 35.77 -13.30 -19.20
N TYR A 45 36.69 -12.33 -19.23
CA TYR A 45 36.65 -11.17 -18.33
C TYR A 45 35.39 -10.32 -18.51
N GLN A 46 34.98 -10.05 -19.76
CA GLN A 46 33.75 -9.30 -20.03
C GLN A 46 32.50 -10.02 -19.53
N LEU A 47 32.43 -11.35 -19.69
CA LEU A 47 31.32 -12.16 -19.19
C LEU A 47 31.27 -12.17 -17.65
N VAL A 48 32.42 -12.38 -16.99
CA VAL A 48 32.50 -12.35 -15.52
C VAL A 48 32.10 -10.97 -14.99
N PHE A 49 32.58 -9.89 -15.62
CA PHE A 49 32.22 -8.53 -15.23
C PHE A 49 30.72 -8.23 -15.39
N LEU A 50 30.11 -8.69 -16.49
CA LEU A 50 28.66 -8.59 -16.71
C LEU A 50 27.88 -9.36 -15.63
N ILE A 51 28.27 -10.58 -15.30
CA ILE A 51 27.59 -11.37 -14.27
C ILE A 51 27.73 -10.68 -12.90
N VAL A 52 28.93 -10.23 -12.54
CA VAL A 52 29.21 -9.60 -11.24
C VAL A 52 28.51 -8.25 -11.08
N LEU A 53 28.25 -7.49 -12.15
CA LEU A 53 27.50 -6.24 -12.05
C LEU A 53 25.99 -6.40 -12.25
N VAL A 54 25.57 -7.17 -13.24
CA VAL A 54 24.16 -7.28 -13.62
C VAL A 54 23.37 -8.08 -12.60
N VAL A 55 23.93 -9.15 -12.03
CA VAL A 55 23.22 -9.98 -11.04
C VAL A 55 22.87 -9.20 -9.77
N PRO A 56 23.82 -8.52 -9.09
CA PRO A 56 23.48 -7.76 -7.89
C PRO A 56 22.61 -6.53 -8.18
N VAL A 57 22.78 -5.85 -9.33
CA VAL A 57 21.90 -4.73 -9.70
C VAL A 57 20.48 -5.23 -9.99
N SER A 58 20.34 -6.35 -10.69
CA SER A 58 19.02 -6.97 -10.95
C SER A 58 18.37 -7.48 -9.68
N TYR A 59 19.15 -8.06 -8.77
CA TYR A 59 18.69 -8.44 -7.42
C TYR A 59 18.22 -7.21 -6.63
N TYR A 60 19.00 -6.12 -6.62
CA TYR A 60 18.66 -4.90 -5.90
C TYR A 60 17.43 -4.19 -6.47
N ILE A 61 17.29 -4.14 -7.80
CA ILE A 61 16.10 -3.61 -8.47
C ILE A 61 14.89 -4.52 -8.23
N GLY A 62 15.07 -5.84 -8.24
CA GLY A 62 14.05 -6.83 -7.93
C GLY A 62 13.49 -6.66 -6.52
N VAL A 63 14.37 -6.60 -5.52
CA VAL A 63 14.02 -6.39 -4.10
C VAL A 63 13.25 -5.08 -3.90
N ARG A 64 13.71 -3.97 -4.49
CA ARG A 64 12.97 -2.70 -4.42
C ARG A 64 11.62 -2.72 -5.14
N ARG A 65 11.46 -3.52 -6.20
CA ARG A 65 10.16 -3.68 -6.89
C ARG A 65 9.18 -4.47 -6.04
N THR A 66 9.64 -5.50 -5.33
CA THR A 66 8.81 -6.25 -4.38
C THR A 66 8.38 -5.38 -3.20
N GLU A 67 9.27 -4.57 -2.63
CA GLU A 67 8.91 -3.63 -1.56
C GLU A 67 7.87 -2.58 -2.04
N ARG A 68 8.00 -2.05 -3.26
CA ARG A 68 7.01 -1.11 -3.81
C ARG A 68 5.65 -1.74 -4.12
N ARG A 69 5.60 -3.02 -4.51
CA ARG A 69 4.32 -3.71 -4.74
C ARG A 69 3.62 -4.06 -3.42
N LEU A 70 4.36 -4.46 -2.40
CA LEU A 70 3.81 -4.61 -1.04
C LEU A 70 3.34 -3.29 -0.42
N SER A 71 3.96 -2.18 -0.80
CA SER A 71 3.56 -0.83 -0.36
C SER A 71 2.38 -0.23 -1.13
N GLN A 72 1.86 -0.90 -2.18
CA GLN A 72 0.74 -0.41 -3.01
C GLN A 72 -0.54 -1.24 -2.92
N THR A 73 -0.53 -2.40 -2.26
CA THR A 73 -1.77 -2.97 -1.71
C THR A 73 -2.21 -2.05 -0.58
N SER A 74 -3.20 -1.20 -0.87
CA SER A 74 -3.76 -0.25 0.07
C SER A 74 -4.19 -0.99 1.34
N THR A 75 -3.44 -0.83 2.42
CA THR A 75 -3.80 -1.23 3.78
C THR A 75 -4.90 -0.33 4.34
N ALA A 76 -5.95 -0.13 3.54
CA ALA A 76 -7.15 0.52 4.01
C ALA A 76 -7.88 -0.51 4.87
N VAL A 77 -8.08 -0.22 6.15
CA VAL A 77 -9.00 -0.98 6.99
C VAL A 77 -10.28 -0.18 7.08
N GLU A 78 -11.41 -0.80 6.75
CA GLU A 78 -12.72 -0.19 6.91
C GLU A 78 -13.36 -0.77 8.15
N GLY A 79 -13.66 0.08 9.12
CA GLY A 79 -14.22 -0.30 10.41
C GLY A 79 -15.61 0.25 10.63
N CYS A 80 -16.30 -0.37 11.59
CA CYS A 80 -17.66 -0.04 11.97
C CYS A 80 -17.80 0.06 13.49
N ILE A 81 -18.36 1.18 13.96
CA ILE A 81 -18.60 1.44 15.37
C ILE A 81 -20.08 1.76 15.56
N GLU A 82 -20.73 1.08 16.50
CA GLU A 82 -22.09 1.42 16.94
C GLU A 82 -22.01 2.28 18.20
N SER A 83 -22.53 3.51 18.10
CA SER A 83 -22.45 4.48 19.20
C SER A 83 -23.70 5.34 19.20
N SER A 84 -24.30 5.59 20.37
CA SER A 84 -25.63 6.22 20.50
C SER A 84 -26.75 5.52 19.70
N GLY A 85 -26.55 4.25 19.32
CA GLY A 85 -27.49 3.50 18.47
C GLY A 85 -27.58 3.95 17.02
N VAL A 86 -26.53 4.60 16.53
CA VAL A 86 -26.29 4.78 15.10
C VAL A 86 -24.97 4.11 14.74
N LEU A 87 -24.84 3.71 13.49
CA LEU A 87 -23.63 3.10 12.96
C LEU A 87 -22.73 4.17 12.36
N TRP A 88 -21.44 4.10 12.65
CA TRP A 88 -20.41 4.94 12.08
C TRP A 88 -19.45 4.07 11.28
N ARG A 89 -19.11 4.52 10.06
CA ARG A 89 -18.08 3.90 9.24
C ARG A 89 -16.81 4.74 9.34
N GLY A 90 -15.69 4.08 9.55
CA GLY A 90 -14.37 4.70 9.65
C GLY A 90 -13.41 4.01 8.70
N ARG A 91 -12.63 4.77 7.95
CA ARG A 91 -11.57 4.24 7.09
C ARG A 91 -10.21 4.70 7.57
N LEU A 92 -9.31 3.74 7.70
CA LEU A 92 -7.91 4.00 7.98
C LEU A 92 -7.17 4.19 6.68
N HIS A 93 -6.66 5.39 6.42
CA HIS A 93 -5.81 5.66 5.26
C HIS A 93 -4.34 5.47 5.64
N HIS A 94 -3.63 4.65 4.87
CA HIS A 94 -2.20 4.44 5.01
C HIS A 94 -1.45 5.25 3.95
N GLY A 95 -1.11 6.50 4.28
CA GLY A 95 -0.21 7.35 3.52
C GLY A 95 1.15 7.50 4.19
N ASN A 96 1.79 8.66 4.04
CA ASN A 96 2.96 9.03 4.84
C ASN A 96 2.61 9.20 6.33
N ASP A 97 1.36 9.60 6.60
CA ASP A 97 0.76 9.67 7.93
C ASP A 97 -0.53 8.85 7.94
N TRP A 98 -0.79 8.21 9.09
CA TRP A 98 -2.05 7.48 9.32
C TRP A 98 -3.13 8.49 9.63
N SER A 99 -4.17 8.54 8.81
CA SER A 99 -5.35 9.36 9.06
C SER A 99 -6.60 8.50 9.11
N VAL A 100 -7.48 8.82 10.04
CA VAL A 100 -8.80 8.20 10.15
C VAL A 100 -9.81 9.12 9.49
N GLU A 101 -10.50 8.63 8.48
CA GLU A 101 -11.66 9.30 7.90
C GLU A 101 -12.93 8.68 8.50
N VAL A 102 -13.83 9.51 9.03
CA VAL A 102 -15.09 9.05 9.60
C VAL A 102 -16.22 9.57 8.72
N GLU A 103 -17.07 8.66 8.26
CA GLU A 103 -18.23 8.99 7.46
C GLU A 103 -19.40 9.48 8.33
N LYS A 104 -20.42 10.05 7.69
CA LYS A 104 -21.66 10.41 8.37
C LYS A 104 -22.33 9.15 8.94
N PRO A 105 -23.03 9.24 10.08
CA PRO A 105 -23.66 8.07 10.68
C PRO A 105 -24.83 7.53 9.84
N TYR A 106 -25.15 6.26 10.05
CA TYR A 106 -26.17 5.47 9.36
C TYR A 106 -27.17 4.85 10.36
N CYS A 107 -28.42 4.59 9.93
CA CYS A 107 -29.37 3.81 10.72
C CYS A 107 -28.98 2.32 10.66
N PRO A 108 -28.87 1.60 11.79
CA PRO A 108 -28.60 0.17 11.83
C PRO A 108 -29.61 -0.69 11.07
N ASN A 109 -30.86 -0.24 10.95
CA ASN A 109 -31.92 -1.02 10.28
C ASN A 109 -32.00 -0.80 8.76
N CYS A 110 -31.93 0.47 8.29
CA CYS A 110 -32.11 0.85 6.87
C CYS A 110 -30.78 1.10 6.14
N GLN A 111 -29.66 1.19 6.87
CA GLN A 111 -28.35 1.65 6.37
C GLN A 111 -28.35 2.98 5.59
N THR A 112 -29.38 3.82 5.75
CA THR A 112 -29.37 5.16 5.16
C THR A 112 -28.68 6.15 6.07
N PRO A 113 -28.04 7.20 5.52
CA PRO A 113 -27.50 8.30 6.32
C PRO A 113 -28.57 8.90 7.22
N VAL A 114 -28.25 9.11 8.49
CA VAL A 114 -29.16 9.78 9.43
C VAL A 114 -28.96 11.30 9.40
N GLN A 115 -30.05 12.03 9.65
CA GLN A 115 -30.02 13.49 9.78
C GLN A 115 -30.13 13.90 11.25
N LYS A 116 -29.55 15.05 11.58
CA LYS A 116 -29.67 15.65 12.91
C LYS A 116 -30.94 16.49 12.95
N GLU A 117 -31.87 16.14 13.83
CA GLU A 117 -33.06 16.95 14.09
C GLU A 117 -33.12 17.37 15.57
N TRP A 118 -33.69 18.55 15.80
CA TRP A 118 -33.93 19.08 17.14
C TRP A 118 -35.37 18.77 17.54
N HIS A 119 -35.55 17.95 18.56
CA HIS A 119 -36.87 17.61 19.08
C HIS A 119 -37.10 18.27 20.43
N GLU A 120 -38.32 18.74 20.66
CA GLU A 120 -38.74 19.07 22.01
C GLU A 120 -38.86 17.77 22.83
N PRO A 121 -38.29 17.71 24.03
CA PRO A 121 -38.41 16.53 24.89
C PRO A 121 -39.89 16.34 25.22
N ASN A 122 -40.50 15.32 24.64
CA ASN A 122 -41.89 14.98 24.89
C ASN A 122 -41.95 14.28 26.26
N TYR A 123 -42.02 15.05 27.34
CA TYR A 123 -42.27 14.53 28.68
C TYR A 123 -43.67 13.91 28.67
N GLY A 124 -43.71 12.57 28.61
CA GLY A 124 -44.90 11.79 28.35
C GLY A 124 -46.17 12.20 29.12
N ILE A 125 -47.31 11.78 28.56
CA ILE A 125 -48.66 11.85 29.13
C ILE A 125 -48.69 10.97 30.39
N GLY A 126 -48.11 11.44 31.48
CA GLY A 126 -47.93 10.71 32.75
C GLY A 126 -47.29 11.56 33.84
N ALA A 127 -46.52 12.59 33.48
CA ALA A 127 -46.12 13.62 34.42
C ALA A 127 -47.36 14.48 34.78
N ARG A 128 -47.93 14.25 35.98
CA ARG A 128 -48.98 15.09 36.60
C ARG A 128 -48.70 16.56 36.30
N ALA A 129 -49.70 17.30 35.81
CA ALA A 129 -49.56 18.67 35.32
C ALA A 129 -48.85 19.65 36.31
N ALA A 130 -48.88 19.36 37.61
CA ALA A 130 -48.14 20.10 38.64
C ALA A 130 -46.61 19.95 38.54
N ASN A 131 -46.08 18.78 38.19
CA ASN A 131 -44.65 18.54 38.03
C ASN A 131 -44.10 19.10 36.71
N ARG A 132 -44.94 19.27 35.68
CA ARG A 132 -44.49 19.86 34.41
C ARG A 132 -44.06 21.31 34.56
N ARG A 133 -44.79 22.11 35.36
CA ARG A 133 -44.43 23.52 35.63
C ARG A 133 -43.22 23.66 36.54
N ALA A 134 -43.05 22.75 37.52
CA ALA A 134 -41.88 22.76 38.38
C ALA A 134 -40.61 22.31 37.63
N LEU A 135 -40.70 21.29 36.78
CA LEU A 135 -39.58 20.83 35.96
C LEU A 135 -39.20 21.88 34.91
N ALA A 136 -40.18 22.44 34.18
CA ALA A 136 -39.93 23.49 33.18
C ALA A 136 -39.40 24.81 33.78
N LYS A 137 -39.64 25.07 35.07
CA LYS A 137 -39.08 26.24 35.78
C LYS A 137 -37.70 25.96 36.40
N ALA A 138 -37.38 24.69 36.67
CA ALA A 138 -36.07 24.25 37.16
C ALA A 138 -35.06 24.04 36.02
N THR A 139 -35.51 23.55 34.87
CA THR A 139 -34.76 23.51 33.61
C THR A 139 -35.21 24.71 32.78
N GLY A 140 -34.64 25.89 33.05
CA GLY A 140 -34.92 27.09 32.25
C GLY A 140 -34.85 26.78 30.76
N ASP A 141 -35.91 27.17 30.05
CA ASP A 141 -36.11 27.10 28.60
C ASP A 141 -35.92 25.75 27.89
N HIS A 142 -37.00 25.26 27.28
CA HIS A 142 -37.03 24.51 26.01
C HIS A 142 -35.73 23.81 25.59
N GLN A 143 -35.21 22.87 26.39
CA GLN A 143 -34.02 22.10 26.02
C GLN A 143 -34.38 21.14 24.89
N ARG A 144 -34.35 21.63 23.65
CA ARG A 144 -34.44 20.81 22.45
C ARG A 144 -33.32 19.76 22.52
N ILE A 145 -33.69 18.50 22.48
CA ILE A 145 -32.73 17.39 22.41
C ILE A 145 -32.36 17.15 20.95
N ARG A 146 -31.07 16.95 20.69
CA ARG A 146 -30.61 16.49 19.37
C ARG A 146 -30.87 15.00 19.28
N VAL A 147 -31.53 14.58 18.21
CA VAL A 147 -31.77 13.17 17.90
C VAL A 147 -31.32 12.88 16.48
N TRP A 148 -30.95 11.63 16.25
CA TRP A 148 -30.74 11.12 14.90
C TRP A 148 -32.08 10.74 14.27
N LYS A 149 -32.20 10.84 12.95
CA LYS A 149 -33.41 10.41 12.24
C LYS A 149 -33.05 9.72 10.92
N CYS A 150 -33.57 8.51 10.67
CA CYS A 150 -33.51 7.87 9.36
C CYS A 150 -34.84 8.10 8.64
N SER A 151 -34.77 8.40 7.35
CA SER A 151 -35.95 8.61 6.50
C SER A 151 -36.51 7.31 5.91
N GLY A 152 -35.79 6.19 6.02
CA GLY A 152 -36.15 4.88 5.44
C GLY A 152 -36.49 3.75 6.43
N CYS A 153 -36.24 3.92 7.72
CA CYS A 153 -36.62 3.02 8.84
C CYS A 153 -37.44 3.86 9.85
N GLU A 154 -38.33 3.22 10.61
CA GLU A 154 -39.03 3.84 11.75
C GLU A 154 -38.06 4.70 12.59
N ASP A 155 -38.48 5.90 13.00
CA ASP A 155 -37.60 6.95 13.55
C ASP A 155 -36.70 6.42 14.68
N ILE A 156 -35.38 6.43 14.50
CA ILE A 156 -34.42 6.17 15.58
C ILE A 156 -34.34 7.41 16.47
N ASN A 157 -35.31 7.60 17.35
CA ASN A 157 -35.29 8.67 18.33
C ASN A 157 -34.30 8.37 19.48
N ARG A 158 -33.00 8.30 19.18
CA ARG A 158 -31.94 8.18 20.19
C ARG A 158 -31.27 9.53 20.40
N ARG A 159 -31.06 9.89 21.67
CA ARG A 159 -30.37 11.12 22.04
C ARG A 159 -28.97 11.11 21.43
N GLN A 160 -28.62 12.21 20.77
CA GLN A 160 -27.25 12.44 20.37
C GLN A 160 -26.43 12.74 21.64
N THR A 161 -25.68 11.75 22.13
CA THR A 161 -24.68 11.95 23.19
C THR A 161 -23.28 12.14 22.62
N GLU A 162 -22.99 11.56 21.45
CA GLU A 162 -21.66 11.66 20.84
C GLU A 162 -21.57 12.66 19.68
N ASP A 163 -20.42 13.33 19.63
CA ASP A 163 -19.96 14.12 18.50
C ASP A 163 -18.97 13.31 17.64
N GLU A 164 -18.85 13.65 16.36
CA GLU A 164 -17.99 12.95 15.38
C GLU A 164 -16.55 12.77 15.88
N GLN A 165 -16.02 13.74 16.63
CA GLN A 165 -14.68 13.67 17.22
C GLN A 165 -14.53 12.53 18.23
N GLN A 166 -15.57 12.25 19.02
CA GLN A 166 -15.53 11.16 19.99
C GLN A 166 -15.44 9.81 19.26
N VAL A 167 -16.25 9.62 18.23
CA VAL A 167 -16.22 8.41 17.40
C VAL A 167 -14.90 8.28 16.65
N ARG A 168 -14.36 9.39 16.14
CA ARG A 168 -13.02 9.41 15.53
C ARG A 168 -11.94 8.94 16.50
N ASN A 169 -11.98 9.40 17.75
CA ASN A 169 -11.04 8.96 18.78
C ASN A 169 -11.17 7.45 19.07
N LEU A 170 -12.38 6.89 19.00
CA LEU A 170 -12.60 5.45 19.12
C LEU A 170 -11.97 4.69 17.96
N PHE A 171 -12.21 5.11 16.72
CA PHE A 171 -11.55 4.51 15.56
C PHE A 171 -10.02 4.59 15.67
N GLU A 172 -9.47 5.74 16.04
CA GLU A 172 -8.04 5.90 16.25
C GLU A 172 -7.49 4.95 17.33
N LYS A 173 -8.21 4.77 18.44
CA LYS A 173 -7.85 3.82 19.51
C LYS A 173 -7.78 2.39 18.95
N HIS A 174 -8.79 1.95 18.20
CA HIS A 174 -8.86 0.58 17.67
C HIS A 174 -7.82 0.33 16.56
N PHE A 175 -7.69 1.25 15.61
CA PHE A 175 -6.68 1.15 14.55
C PHE A 175 -5.25 1.20 15.11
N ARG A 176 -5.01 2.04 16.14
CA ARG A 176 -3.72 2.06 16.83
C ARG A 176 -3.43 0.74 17.53
N ARG A 177 -4.42 0.13 18.18
CA ARG A 177 -4.28 -1.20 18.79
C ARG A 177 -3.93 -2.26 17.74
N MET A 178 -4.58 -2.24 16.57
CA MET A 178 -4.25 -3.19 15.50
C MET A 178 -2.80 -3.05 15.03
N ARG A 179 -2.35 -1.80 14.87
CA ARG A 179 -1.00 -1.47 14.41
C ARG A 179 0.09 -1.83 15.41
N GLU A 180 -0.11 -1.48 16.67
CA GLU A 180 0.93 -1.54 17.71
C GLU A 180 0.99 -2.90 18.40
N SER A 181 -0.09 -3.67 18.35
CA SER A 181 -0.10 -5.01 18.92
C SER A 181 0.72 -5.98 18.06
N LYS A 182 1.35 -6.95 18.73
CA LYS A 182 2.13 -8.03 18.10
C LYS A 182 1.46 -9.41 18.25
N GLY A 183 0.21 -9.42 18.72
CA GLY A 183 -0.52 -10.63 19.09
C GLY A 183 -1.76 -10.83 18.24
N GLU A 184 -2.83 -11.29 18.88
CA GLU A 184 -4.09 -11.66 18.22
C GLU A 184 -4.76 -10.50 17.48
N PHE A 185 -4.55 -9.27 17.94
CA PHE A 185 -5.08 -8.07 17.33
C PHE A 185 -4.17 -7.48 16.25
N SER A 186 -3.01 -8.08 15.97
CA SER A 186 -2.02 -7.45 15.08
C SER A 186 -2.54 -7.42 13.65
N LEU A 187 -2.36 -6.29 12.97
CA LEU A 187 -2.84 -6.12 11.60
C LEU A 187 -2.32 -7.21 10.65
N ASN A 188 -1.08 -7.68 10.87
CA ASN A 188 -0.51 -8.76 10.07
C ASN A 188 -1.26 -10.09 10.29
N LYS A 189 -1.53 -10.45 11.54
CA LYS A 189 -2.27 -11.68 11.85
C LYS A 189 -3.70 -11.62 11.31
N LEU A 190 -4.39 -10.50 11.51
CA LEU A 190 -5.74 -10.29 10.98
C LEU A 190 -5.79 -10.43 9.47
N ARG A 191 -4.74 -9.99 8.75
CA ARG A 191 -4.63 -10.17 7.29
C ARG A 191 -4.31 -11.60 6.87
N GLU A 192 -3.53 -12.32 7.66
CA GLU A 192 -3.26 -13.74 7.42
C GLU A 192 -4.55 -14.58 7.53
N GLU A 193 -5.45 -14.20 8.43
CA GLU A 193 -6.72 -14.90 8.69
C GLU A 193 -7.84 -14.44 7.73
N ALA A 194 -8.03 -13.11 7.56
CA ALA A 194 -9.11 -12.53 6.76
C ALA A 194 -8.79 -12.36 5.27
N GLY A 195 -7.49 -12.27 4.91
CA GLY A 195 -7.03 -11.83 3.60
C GLY A 195 -6.85 -10.30 3.49
N ASP A 196 -7.04 -9.78 2.28
CA ASP A 196 -6.76 -8.36 1.95
C ASP A 196 -8.02 -7.49 1.85
N ASP A 197 -9.23 -8.03 2.09
CA ASP A 197 -10.45 -7.21 2.09
C ASP A 197 -10.49 -6.34 3.36
N PRO A 198 -10.56 -5.00 3.23
CA PRO A 198 -10.68 -4.07 4.35
C PRO A 198 -11.76 -4.41 5.38
N LYS A 199 -12.89 -4.95 4.91
CA LYS A 199 -14.07 -5.26 5.75
C LYS A 199 -13.91 -6.56 6.50
N ASP A 200 -13.27 -7.54 5.88
CA ASP A 200 -13.02 -8.85 6.49
C ASP A 200 -11.98 -8.70 7.60
N ILE A 201 -10.93 -7.87 7.40
CA ILE A 201 -9.94 -7.55 8.44
C ILE A 201 -10.61 -6.99 9.70
N TRP A 202 -11.58 -6.08 9.54
CA TRP A 202 -12.33 -5.55 10.68
C TRP A 202 -13.26 -6.58 11.31
N SER A 203 -13.86 -7.46 10.50
CA SER A 203 -14.75 -8.52 11.00
C SER A 203 -14.00 -9.51 11.88
N GLU A 204 -12.79 -9.92 11.48
CA GLU A 204 -11.90 -10.73 12.32
C GLU A 204 -11.47 -9.98 13.59
N TYR A 205 -11.14 -8.69 13.46
CA TYR A 205 -10.83 -7.87 14.64
C TYR A 205 -11.99 -7.81 15.64
N ALA A 206 -13.21 -7.59 15.14
CA ALA A 206 -14.43 -7.51 15.94
C ALA A 206 -14.77 -8.84 16.62
N ALA A 207 -14.42 -9.98 16.02
CA ALA A 207 -14.63 -11.29 16.62
C ALA A 207 -13.73 -11.55 17.85
N VAL A 208 -12.54 -10.92 17.89
CA VAL A 208 -11.57 -11.11 18.98
C VAL A 208 -11.67 -10.00 20.03
N VAL A 209 -12.12 -8.81 19.65
CA VAL A 209 -12.23 -7.67 20.57
C VAL A 209 -13.56 -7.68 21.32
N ASP A 210 -13.48 -7.82 22.64
CA ASP A 210 -14.60 -7.63 23.55
C ASP A 210 -14.79 -6.13 23.86
N ASP A 211 -15.34 -5.39 22.89
CA ASP A 211 -15.72 -3.97 23.06
C ASP A 211 -17.12 -3.76 22.45
N SER A 212 -18.08 -3.34 23.26
CA SER A 212 -19.48 -3.20 22.87
C SER A 212 -19.73 -2.15 21.79
N GLU A 213 -18.78 -1.24 21.59
CA GLU A 213 -18.84 -0.19 20.57
C GLU A 213 -18.40 -0.72 19.20
N VAL A 214 -17.62 -1.81 19.14
CA VAL A 214 -17.16 -2.42 17.89
C VAL A 214 -18.29 -3.25 17.28
N SER A 215 -18.61 -2.97 16.02
CA SER A 215 -19.70 -3.64 15.30
C SER A 215 -19.25 -4.06 13.91
N THR A 216 -19.96 -4.99 13.29
CA THR A 216 -19.81 -5.36 11.87
C THR A 216 -21.05 -5.00 11.05
N ALA A 217 -22.07 -4.42 11.70
CA ALA A 217 -23.39 -4.15 11.11
C ALA A 217 -23.36 -3.18 9.92
N CYS A 218 -22.26 -2.45 9.74
CA CYS A 218 -22.08 -1.52 8.63
C CYS A 218 -21.87 -2.21 7.28
N PHE A 219 -21.60 -3.51 7.22
CA PHE A 219 -21.15 -4.16 5.98
C PHE A 219 -22.23 -4.98 5.25
N PHE A 220 -23.46 -5.02 5.79
CA PHE A 220 -24.58 -5.82 5.27
C PHE A 220 -25.44 -5.09 4.24
#